data_AF-A0A382U9K7-F1
#
_entry.id   AF-A0A382U9K7-F1
#
_cell.length_a   1.000
_cell.length_b   1.000
_cell.length_c   1.000
_cell.angle_alpha   90.00
_cell.angle_beta   90.00
_cell.angle_gamma   90.00
#
_symmetry.space_group_name_H-M   'P 1'
#
loop_
_entity.id
_entity.type
_entity.pdbx_description
1 polymer ?
#
loop_
_entity_poly.entity_id
_entity_poly.type
_entity_poly.pdbx_seq_one_letter_code
_entity_poly.pdbx_strand_id
1 'polypeptide(L)'
;MAVFQIRYSIVLITLFSIIGSSILIPNSSAQEETQIPNWIKNVAGWWANNEISEKEFLAGIEYLINNNIINIPFIPCGIVAATAASDPTLAAKLIPDWVKNNAGWWATDQIEDADFTNGLEYLIQRNILGLNNEKIIGKVSIED
;
A
#
# COMPACT_ATOMS: atom_id res chain seq x y z
N MET A 1 14.37 -28.28 -10.07
CA MET A 1 14.05 -26.84 -9.98
C MET A 1 12.53 -26.54 -10.05
N ALA A 2 11.73 -27.32 -10.80
CA ALA A 2 10.27 -27.13 -10.87
C ALA A 2 9.50 -27.33 -9.55
N VAL A 3 9.99 -28.21 -8.67
CA VAL A 3 9.33 -28.54 -7.39
C VAL A 3 9.31 -27.36 -6.40
N PHE A 4 10.29 -26.45 -6.48
CA PHE A 4 10.37 -25.30 -5.57
C PHE A 4 9.38 -24.20 -5.97
N GLN A 5 9.22 -23.95 -7.27
CA GLN A 5 8.21 -23.03 -7.82
C GLN A 5 6.78 -23.50 -7.51
N ILE A 6 6.51 -24.81 -7.70
CA ILE A 6 5.19 -25.40 -7.41
C ILE A 6 4.83 -25.27 -5.92
N ARG A 7 5.80 -25.47 -5.02
CA ARG A 7 5.59 -25.34 -3.57
C ARG A 7 5.39 -23.88 -3.15
N TYR A 8 6.10 -22.93 -3.78
CA TYR A 8 5.94 -21.50 -3.52
C TYR A 8 4.53 -20.99 -3.90
N SER A 9 4.00 -21.41 -5.06
CA SER A 9 2.65 -21.07 -5.49
C SER A 9 1.56 -21.66 -4.59
N ILE A 10 1.73 -22.90 -4.11
CA ILE A 10 0.77 -23.55 -3.20
C ILE A 10 0.74 -22.86 -1.84
N VAL A 11 1.91 -22.45 -1.30
CA VAL A 11 1.99 -21.73 -0.01
C VAL A 11 1.27 -20.37 -0.10
N LEU A 12 1.42 -19.64 -1.20
CA LEU A 12 0.67 -18.39 -1.43
C LEU A 12 -0.84 -18.62 -1.40
N ILE A 13 -1.36 -19.61 -2.12
CA ILE A 13 -2.81 -19.91 -2.19
C ILE A 13 -3.39 -20.28 -0.82
N THR A 14 -2.64 -21.04 0.00
CA THR A 14 -3.10 -21.43 1.34
C THR A 14 -3.15 -20.28 2.34
N LEU A 15 -2.33 -19.23 2.16
CA LEU A 15 -2.37 -18.03 3.02
C LEU A 15 -3.59 -17.15 2.71
N PHE A 16 -4.04 -17.10 1.45
CA PHE A 16 -5.27 -16.38 1.07
C PHE A 16 -6.57 -17.12 1.41
N SER A 17 -6.53 -18.46 1.58
CA SER A 17 -7.73 -19.26 1.89
C SER A 17 -8.24 -19.12 3.33
N ILE A 18 -7.50 -18.46 4.24
CA ILE A 18 -7.91 -18.25 5.64
C ILE A 18 -8.80 -17.00 5.81
N ILE A 19 -8.97 -16.18 4.77
CA ILE A 19 -9.75 -14.93 4.85
C ILE A 19 -11.23 -15.13 4.45
N GLY A 20 -11.60 -16.32 3.95
CA GLY A 20 -12.96 -16.62 3.47
C GLY A 20 -13.99 -17.04 4.54
N SER A 21 -13.86 -16.62 5.80
CA SER A 21 -14.89 -16.84 6.83
C SER A 21 -15.54 -15.51 7.21
N SER A 22 -16.46 -15.04 6.37
CA SER A 22 -17.29 -13.87 6.66
C SER A 22 -18.33 -14.22 7.73
N ILE A 23 -17.96 -14.02 8.99
CA ILE A 23 -18.96 -13.78 10.03
C ILE A 23 -19.58 -12.42 9.70
N LEU A 24 -20.85 -12.44 9.26
CA LEU A 24 -21.64 -11.23 9.00
C LEU A 24 -21.90 -10.50 10.32
N ILE A 25 -20.98 -9.64 10.72
CA ILE A 25 -21.26 -8.60 11.70
C ILE A 25 -22.05 -7.52 10.94
N PRO A 26 -23.34 -7.27 11.26
CA PRO A 26 -24.03 -6.15 10.66
C PRO A 26 -23.33 -4.88 11.15
N ASN A 27 -22.58 -4.24 10.27
CA ASN A 27 -21.88 -3.00 10.54
C ASN A 27 -22.95 -1.90 10.68
N SER A 28 -23.38 -1.64 11.91
CA SER A 28 -24.29 -0.56 12.24
C SER A 28 -23.49 0.69 12.59
N SER A 29 -23.68 1.74 11.79
CA SER A 29 -23.58 3.17 12.11
C SER A 29 -22.78 3.92 11.05
N ALA A 30 -23.49 4.49 10.07
CA ALA A 30 -23.23 5.80 9.46
C ALA A 30 -21.77 6.30 9.43
N GLN A 31 -20.83 5.48 8.97
CA GLN A 31 -19.55 5.99 8.49
C GLN A 31 -19.84 6.44 7.07
N GLU A 32 -19.82 7.76 6.84
CA GLU A 32 -19.57 8.26 5.51
C GLU A 32 -18.18 7.74 5.14
N GLU A 33 -18.11 6.56 4.51
CA GLU A 33 -16.94 6.18 3.75
C GLU A 33 -16.78 7.29 2.71
N THR A 34 -15.81 8.17 2.94
CA THR A 34 -15.27 9.02 1.89
C THR A 34 -14.61 8.08 0.90
N GLN A 35 -15.42 7.52 0.01
CA GLN A 35 -15.02 6.61 -1.05
C GLN A 35 -13.82 7.22 -1.78
N ILE A 36 -12.77 6.42 -1.96
CA ILE A 36 -11.56 6.91 -2.60
C ILE A 36 -11.93 7.22 -4.06
N PRO A 37 -11.70 8.45 -4.55
CA PRO A 37 -12.04 8.80 -5.92
C PRO A 37 -11.45 7.80 -6.94
N ASN A 38 -12.30 7.30 -7.84
CA ASN A 38 -11.93 6.26 -8.82
C ASN A 38 -10.68 6.58 -9.66
N TRP A 39 -10.37 7.86 -9.91
CA TRP A 39 -9.17 8.22 -10.66
C TRP A 39 -7.87 7.76 -9.97
N ILE A 40 -7.89 7.54 -8.65
CA ILE A 40 -6.73 7.07 -7.87
C ILE A 40 -6.48 5.59 -8.14
N LYS A 41 -7.53 4.79 -8.37
CA LYS A 41 -7.40 3.39 -8.80
C LYS A 41 -6.64 3.27 -10.13
N ASN A 42 -6.80 4.24 -11.04
CA ASN A 42 -6.01 4.27 -12.27
C ASN A 42 -4.50 4.46 -12.00
N VAL A 43 -4.14 5.30 -11.02
CA VAL A 43 -2.74 5.50 -10.63
C VAL A 43 -2.14 4.21 -10.05
N ALA A 44 -2.91 3.49 -9.25
CA ALA A 44 -2.51 2.17 -8.75
C ALA A 44 -2.33 1.15 -9.89
N GLY A 45 -3.22 1.17 -10.88
CA GLY A 45 -3.10 0.34 -12.09
C GLY A 45 -1.85 0.65 -12.90
N TRP A 46 -1.54 1.94 -13.10
CA TRP A 46 -0.32 2.37 -13.78
C TRP A 46 0.94 1.89 -13.05
N TRP A 47 0.94 1.92 -11.71
CA TRP A 47 2.09 1.41 -10.95
C TRP A 47 2.22 -0.11 -11.08
N ALA A 48 1.10 -0.85 -11.02
CA ALA A 48 1.07 -2.29 -11.21
C ALA A 48 1.58 -2.71 -12.61
N ASN A 49 1.29 -1.90 -13.63
CA ASN A 49 1.72 -2.12 -15.01
C ASN A 49 3.13 -1.58 -15.32
N ASN A 50 3.83 -1.00 -14.34
CA ASN A 50 5.13 -0.33 -14.52
C ASN A 50 5.09 0.87 -15.48
N GLU A 51 3.93 1.52 -15.62
CA GLU A 51 3.76 2.75 -16.41
C GLU A 51 4.24 3.99 -15.63
N ILE A 52 4.23 3.93 -14.30
CA ILE A 52 4.83 4.94 -13.42
C ILE A 52 5.88 4.31 -12.50
N SER A 53 6.87 5.11 -12.12
CA SER A 53 7.94 4.72 -11.21
C SER A 53 7.46 4.59 -9.76
N GLU A 54 8.23 3.86 -8.94
CA GLU A 54 8.00 3.77 -7.48
C GLU A 54 7.94 5.16 -6.84
N LYS A 55 8.84 6.06 -7.25
CA LYS A 55 8.88 7.45 -6.76
C LYS A 55 7.58 8.20 -7.05
N GLU A 56 7.05 8.06 -8.27
CA GLU A 56 5.80 8.71 -8.67
C GLU A 56 4.60 8.13 -7.91
N PHE A 57 4.57 6.81 -7.71
CA PHE A 57 3.54 6.16 -6.91
C PHE A 57 3.57 6.62 -5.44
N LEU A 58 4.75 6.64 -4.80
CA LEU A 58 4.93 7.12 -3.43
C LEU A 58 4.50 8.58 -3.27
N ALA A 59 4.85 9.45 -4.23
CA ALA A 59 4.39 10.85 -4.23
C ALA A 59 2.86 10.95 -4.33
N GLY A 60 2.22 10.03 -5.06
CA GLY A 60 0.77 9.88 -5.07
C GLY A 60 0.22 9.55 -3.68
N ILE A 61 0.80 8.56 -2.98
CA ILE A 61 0.39 8.20 -1.61
C ILE A 61 0.59 9.38 -0.64
N GLU A 62 1.72 10.08 -0.70
CA GLU A 62 1.98 11.30 0.07
C GLU A 62 0.87 12.34 -0.15
N TYR A 63 0.46 12.56 -1.40
CA TYR A 63 -0.63 13.47 -1.74
C TYR A 63 -1.96 13.04 -1.12
N LEU A 64 -2.31 11.74 -1.19
CA LEU A 64 -3.57 11.23 -0.63
C LEU A 64 -3.65 11.41 0.88
N ILE A 65 -2.55 11.16 1.59
CA ILE A 65 -2.45 11.36 3.04
C ILE A 65 -2.58 12.84 3.37
N ASN A 66 -1.83 13.71 2.68
CA ASN A 66 -1.82 15.15 2.95
C ASN A 66 -3.18 15.82 2.68
N ASN A 67 -3.98 15.29 1.75
CA ASN A 67 -5.31 15.79 1.44
C ASN A 67 -6.41 15.09 2.24
N ASN A 68 -6.07 14.24 3.22
CA ASN A 68 -7.01 13.46 4.05
C ASN A 68 -7.96 12.58 3.22
N ILE A 69 -7.52 12.12 2.05
CA ILE A 69 -8.26 11.16 1.21
C ILE A 69 -8.07 9.75 1.78
N ILE A 70 -6.85 9.45 2.25
CA ILE A 70 -6.52 8.23 2.99
C ILE A 70 -6.04 8.66 4.38
N ASN A 71 -6.51 7.97 5.41
CA ASN A 71 -6.04 8.17 6.78
C ASN A 71 -5.06 7.05 7.16
N ILE A 72 -3.81 7.42 7.46
CA ILE A 72 -2.79 6.51 7.99
C ILE A 72 -2.39 7.06 9.36
N PRO A 73 -2.70 6.37 10.47
CA PRO A 73 -2.55 6.93 11.81
C PRO A 73 -1.10 7.11 12.23
N PHE A 74 -0.19 6.30 11.66
CA PHE A 74 1.21 6.25 12.06
C PHE A 74 2.13 5.99 10.86
N ILE A 75 3.19 6.80 10.77
CA ILE A 75 4.23 6.67 9.75
C ILE A 75 5.59 6.67 10.45
N PRO A 76 6.29 5.52 10.52
CA PRO A 76 7.59 5.44 11.19
C PRO A 76 8.65 6.21 10.41
N CYS A 77 9.63 6.77 11.12
CA CYS A 77 10.87 7.25 10.51
C CYS A 77 11.67 6.04 10.00
N GLY A 78 11.57 5.75 8.70
CA GLY A 78 12.11 4.54 8.09
C GLY A 78 13.51 4.72 7.49
N ILE A 79 14.43 3.77 7.73
CA ILE A 79 15.74 3.72 7.06
C ILE A 79 15.60 3.70 5.52
N VAL A 80 14.54 3.11 4.98
CA VAL A 80 14.27 3.07 3.53
C VAL A 80 14.00 4.48 2.99
N ALA A 81 13.27 5.32 3.73
CA ALA A 81 13.08 6.72 3.37
C ALA A 81 14.37 7.55 3.52
N ALA A 82 15.13 7.32 4.61
CA ALA A 82 16.40 8.02 4.85
C ALA A 82 17.49 7.65 3.81
N THR A 83 17.53 6.39 3.38
CA THR A 83 18.46 5.93 2.33
C THR A 83 18.05 6.46 0.95
N ALA A 84 16.75 6.48 0.62
CA ALA A 84 16.26 7.09 -0.62
C ALA A 84 16.49 8.62 -0.68
N ALA A 85 16.46 9.31 0.47
CA ALA A 85 16.74 10.74 0.55
C ALA A 85 18.23 11.08 0.40
N SER A 86 19.12 10.20 0.87
CA SER A 86 20.58 10.40 0.81
C SER A 86 21.20 9.91 -0.50
N ASP A 87 20.66 8.87 -1.12
CA ASP A 87 21.07 8.40 -2.45
C ASP A 87 19.86 7.95 -3.30
N PRO A 88 19.42 8.80 -4.25
CA PRO A 88 18.30 8.48 -5.15
C PRO A 88 18.56 7.27 -6.07
N THR A 89 19.82 6.87 -6.28
CA THR A 89 20.18 5.74 -7.15
C THR A 89 19.98 4.39 -6.46
N LEU A 90 20.05 4.35 -5.13
CA LEU A 90 19.68 3.20 -4.30
C LEU A 90 18.16 3.05 -4.15
N ALA A 91 17.39 4.11 -4.43
CA ALA A 91 15.93 4.11 -4.36
C ALA A 91 15.24 3.36 -5.49
N ALA A 92 15.95 3.02 -6.57
CA ALA A 92 15.34 2.48 -7.80
C ALA A 92 14.72 1.08 -7.64
N LYS A 93 14.91 0.40 -6.51
CA LYS A 93 14.28 -0.89 -6.22
C LYS A 93 14.24 -1.20 -4.72
N LEU A 94 13.66 -0.31 -3.92
CA LEU A 94 13.48 -0.55 -2.48
C LEU A 94 12.18 -1.31 -2.20
N ILE A 95 11.17 -1.13 -3.04
CA ILE A 95 9.87 -1.79 -2.86
C ILE A 95 9.91 -3.17 -3.53
N PRO A 96 9.65 -4.26 -2.81
CA PRO A 96 9.55 -5.58 -3.43
C PRO A 96 8.45 -5.62 -4.51
N ASP A 97 8.75 -6.24 -5.65
CA ASP A 97 7.83 -6.29 -6.81
C ASP A 97 6.44 -6.87 -6.46
N TRP A 98 6.34 -7.75 -5.46
CA TRP A 98 5.06 -8.34 -5.04
C TRP A 98 4.07 -7.31 -4.48
N VAL A 99 4.54 -6.15 -4.00
CA VAL A 99 3.67 -5.10 -3.44
C VAL A 99 2.77 -4.49 -4.53
N LYS A 100 3.25 -4.45 -5.78
CA LYS A 100 2.49 -3.97 -6.94
C LYS A 100 1.21 -4.76 -7.20
N ASN A 101 1.15 -6.03 -6.77
CA ASN A 101 -0.04 -6.85 -6.94
C ASN A 101 -1.23 -6.27 -6.18
N ASN A 102 -1.02 -5.74 -4.97
CA ASN A 102 -2.11 -5.13 -4.20
C ASN A 102 -2.69 -3.91 -4.92
N ALA A 103 -1.84 -3.10 -5.55
CA ALA A 103 -2.28 -1.97 -6.36
C ALA A 103 -3.05 -2.41 -7.61
N GLY A 104 -2.60 -3.48 -8.27
CA GLY A 104 -3.32 -4.07 -9.42
C GLY A 104 -4.67 -4.67 -9.04
N TRP A 105 -4.74 -5.37 -7.91
CA TRP A 105 -6.00 -5.90 -7.37
C TRP A 105 -6.98 -4.79 -7.03
N TRP A 106 -6.50 -3.71 -6.40
CA TRP A 106 -7.35 -2.56 -6.09
C TRP A 106 -7.82 -1.83 -7.36
N ALA A 107 -6.94 -1.67 -8.35
CA ALA A 107 -7.27 -1.05 -9.64
C ALA A 107 -8.30 -1.84 -10.47
N THR A 108 -8.43 -3.14 -10.21
CA THR A 108 -9.34 -4.05 -10.91
C THR A 108 -10.53 -4.49 -10.04
N ASP A 109 -10.78 -3.77 -8.94
CA ASP A 109 -11.88 -4.03 -7.99
C ASP A 109 -11.88 -5.47 -7.42
N GLN A 110 -10.71 -6.11 -7.34
CA GLN A 110 -10.55 -7.41 -6.68
C GLN A 110 -10.41 -7.30 -5.15
N ILE A 111 -10.03 -6.12 -4.66
CA ILE A 111 -10.03 -5.76 -3.23
C ILE A 111 -10.69 -4.40 -3.04
N GLU A 112 -11.33 -4.20 -1.88
CA GLU A 112 -12.05 -2.97 -1.56
C GLU A 112 -11.10 -1.84 -1.12
N ASP A 113 -11.60 -0.61 -1.06
CA ASP A 113 -10.82 0.56 -0.60
C ASP A 113 -10.26 0.35 0.82
N ALA A 114 -11.06 -0.26 1.72
CA ALA A 114 -10.63 -0.61 3.06
C ALA A 114 -9.47 -1.61 3.06
N ASP A 115 -9.51 -2.64 2.21
CA ASP A 115 -8.43 -3.63 2.11
C ASP A 115 -7.14 -3.00 1.58
N PHE A 116 -7.25 -2.15 0.56
CA PHE A 116 -6.10 -1.45 0.00
C PHE A 116 -5.45 -0.50 1.02
N THR A 117 -6.26 0.28 1.73
CA THR A 117 -5.77 1.23 2.75
C THR A 117 -5.16 0.53 3.96
N ASN A 118 -5.77 -0.54 4.47
CA ASN A 118 -5.19 -1.40 5.51
C ASN A 118 -3.86 -2.02 5.05
N GLY A 119 -3.79 -2.46 3.79
CA GLY A 119 -2.57 -2.97 3.18
C GLY A 119 -1.46 -1.92 3.14
N LEU A 120 -1.77 -0.69 2.72
CA LEU A 120 -0.83 0.43 2.73
C LEU A 120 -0.33 0.74 4.15
N GLU A 121 -1.24 0.82 5.12
CA GLU A 121 -0.89 1.05 6.52
C GLU A 121 0.13 0.01 7.01
N TYR A 122 -0.16 -1.28 6.77
CA TYR A 122 0.75 -2.36 7.14
C TYR A 122 2.14 -2.20 6.49
N LEU A 123 2.19 -1.91 5.20
CA LEU A 123 3.46 -1.78 4.45
C LEU A 123 4.30 -0.61 4.94
N ILE A 124 3.65 0.51 5.29
CA ILE A 124 4.29 1.70 5.86
C ILE A 124 4.81 1.39 7.26
N GLN A 125 3.98 0.79 8.13
CA GLN A 125 4.38 0.40 9.49
C GLN A 125 5.54 -0.58 9.52
N ARG A 126 5.60 -1.50 8.55
CA ARG A 126 6.71 -2.46 8.41
C ARG A 126 7.94 -1.89 7.70
N ASN A 127 7.92 -0.61 7.32
CA ASN A 127 8.98 0.05 6.56
C ASN A 127 9.32 -0.68 5.25
N ILE A 128 8.33 -1.34 4.65
CA ILE A 128 8.41 -1.96 3.31
C ILE A 128 8.14 -0.88 2.26
N LEU A 129 7.16 -0.02 2.54
CA LEU A 129 6.86 1.18 1.76
C LEU A 129 7.38 2.39 2.56
N GLY A 130 8.61 2.80 2.25
CA GLY A 130 9.26 3.92 2.92
C GLY A 130 8.68 5.26 2.46
N LEU A 131 8.02 5.97 3.38
CA LEU A 131 7.57 7.34 3.17
C LEU A 131 8.48 8.31 3.92
N ASN A 132 8.77 9.47 3.32
CA ASN A 132 9.43 10.54 4.04
C ASN A 132 8.38 11.27 4.90
N ASN A 133 8.43 11.05 6.22
CA ASN A 133 7.55 11.69 7.19
C ASN A 133 7.66 13.22 7.19
N GLU A 134 8.82 13.80 6.84
CA GLU A 134 8.99 15.26 6.71
C GLU A 134 8.10 15.88 5.63
N LYS A 135 7.67 15.07 4.64
CA LYS A 135 6.75 15.51 3.57
C LYS A 135 5.27 15.33 3.93
N ILE A 136 4.99 14.69 5.06
CA ILE A 136 3.62 14.48 5.53
C ILE A 136 3.24 15.65 6.43
N ILE A 137 2.30 16.46 5.95
CA ILE A 137 1.86 17.73 6.56
C ILE A 137 0.49 17.55 7.26
N GLY A 138 -0.20 16.43 7.04
CA GLY A 138 -1.50 16.10 7.62
C GLY A 138 -1.49 15.83 9.13
N LYS A 139 -2.66 15.56 9.72
CA LYS A 139 -2.82 15.19 11.14
C LYS A 139 -2.35 13.75 11.42
N VAL A 140 -1.07 13.48 11.19
CA VAL A 140 -0.47 12.16 11.41
C VAL A 140 0.43 12.22 12.65
N SER A 141 0.37 11.19 13.49
CA SER A 141 1.28 11.06 14.62
C SER A 141 2.63 10.55 14.12
N ILE A 142 3.69 11.33 14.32
CA ILE A 142 5.07 10.98 13.96
C ILE A 142 5.79 10.68 15.28
N GLU A 143 6.34 9.48 15.45
CA GLU A 143 7.24 9.15 16.57
C GLU A 143 8.66 8.91 16.03
N ASP A 144 9.64 9.34 16.82
CA ASP A 144 11.08 9.25 16.53
C ASP A 144 11.65 7.84 16.76
#